data_AF-A0A9N9R0U5-F1
#
_entry.id   AF-A0A9N9R0U5-F1
#
_cell.length_a   1.000
_cell.length_b   1.000
_cell.length_c   1.000
_cell.angle_alpha   90.00
_cell.angle_beta   90.00
_cell.angle_gamma   90.00
#
_symmetry.space_group_name_H-M   'P 1'
#
loop_
_entity.id
_entity.type
_entity.pdbx_description
1 polymer ?
#
loop_
_entity_poly.entity_id
_entity_poly.type
_entity_poly.pdbx_seq_one_letter_code
_entity_poly.pdbx_strand_id
1 'polypeptide(L)'
;MSPLVGLPNVIPQVKVTNQLVGAPLGSDVELQCYIEASPKAMNSWYREDGKSLVSDKIMENPKLRIEETILNDYSRWMNLTIKSLSLNDYGTYVCASVNALGKMESQVSLHRLQLSMNGFGAEEPMVSGAAWQRARNLPSARDRPAASHAHQYFLTKHLPPQLYALLLTALRYVNTF
;
A
#
# COMPACT_ATOMS: atom_id res chain seq x y z
N MET A 1 -13.96 -55.83 -11.54
CA MET A 1 -12.61 -55.22 -11.59
C MET A 1 -12.74 -53.89 -12.31
N SER A 2 -12.82 -52.79 -11.57
CA SER A 2 -12.69 -51.46 -12.17
C SER A 2 -11.22 -51.28 -12.58
N PRO A 3 -10.92 -50.77 -13.79
CA PRO A 3 -9.55 -50.49 -14.14
C PRO A 3 -9.02 -49.43 -13.16
N LEU A 4 -7.91 -49.71 -12.50
CA LEU A 4 -7.13 -48.73 -11.77
C LEU A 4 -6.53 -47.77 -12.80
N VAL A 5 -7.33 -46.81 -13.28
CA VAL A 5 -6.82 -45.70 -14.06
C VAL A 5 -5.97 -44.88 -13.09
N GLY A 6 -4.65 -45.07 -13.17
CA GLY A 6 -3.71 -44.27 -12.39
C GLY A 6 -3.94 -42.79 -12.66
N LEU A 7 -3.74 -41.96 -11.64
CA LEU A 7 -3.81 -40.51 -11.79
C LEU A 7 -2.84 -40.06 -12.90
N PRO A 8 -3.21 -39.04 -13.70
CA PRO A 8 -2.31 -38.51 -14.73
C PRO A 8 -1.03 -37.98 -14.09
N ASN A 9 0.11 -38.13 -14.77
CA ASN A 9 1.35 -37.48 -14.38
C ASN A 9 1.29 -36.00 -14.80
N VAL A 10 1.31 -35.11 -13.81
CA VAL A 10 1.15 -33.67 -13.96
C VAL A 10 2.32 -32.98 -13.29
N ILE A 11 3.14 -32.29 -14.08
CA ILE A 11 4.11 -31.33 -13.56
C ILE A 11 3.35 -30.26 -12.75
N PRO A 12 3.87 -29.80 -11.60
CA PRO A 12 3.11 -28.92 -10.72
C PRO A 12 2.62 -27.69 -11.48
N GLN A 13 1.37 -27.31 -11.30
CA GLN A 13 0.80 -26.07 -11.81
C GLN A 13 0.43 -25.23 -10.61
N VAL A 14 0.93 -23.99 -10.54
CA VAL A 14 0.66 -23.06 -9.43
C VAL A 14 -0.01 -21.82 -9.98
N LYS A 15 -1.20 -21.50 -9.47
CA LYS A 15 -2.01 -20.35 -9.90
C LYS A 15 -2.39 -19.54 -8.67
N VAL A 16 -1.80 -18.35 -8.50
CA VAL A 16 -2.22 -17.42 -7.44
C VAL A 16 -3.59 -16.81 -7.75
N THR A 17 -4.43 -16.66 -6.74
CA THR A 17 -5.77 -16.07 -6.91
C THR A 17 -5.68 -14.58 -7.24
N ASN A 18 -4.78 -13.86 -6.55
CA ASN A 18 -4.51 -12.44 -6.77
C ASN A 18 -3.01 -12.22 -6.84
N GLN A 19 -2.52 -11.69 -7.96
CA GLN A 19 -1.09 -11.37 -8.14
C GLN A 19 -0.67 -10.11 -7.36
N LEU A 20 -1.62 -9.22 -7.08
CA LEU A 20 -1.42 -7.96 -6.37
C LEU A 20 -2.44 -7.87 -5.24
N VAL A 21 -1.97 -7.75 -4.00
CA VAL A 21 -2.82 -7.63 -2.82
C VAL A 21 -2.47 -6.35 -2.09
N GLY A 22 -3.47 -5.49 -1.88
CA GLY A 22 -3.34 -4.28 -1.09
C GLY A 22 -3.98 -4.46 0.29
N ALA A 23 -3.23 -4.21 1.36
CA ALA A 23 -3.75 -4.30 2.72
C ALA A 23 -3.22 -3.14 3.60
N PRO A 24 -4.04 -2.59 4.50
CA PRO A 24 -3.60 -1.54 5.42
C PRO A 24 -2.67 -2.08 6.52
N LEU A 25 -1.92 -1.18 7.16
CA LEU A 25 -1.11 -1.56 8.33
C LEU A 25 -2.00 -2.08 9.46
N GLY A 26 -1.52 -3.10 10.16
CA GLY A 26 -2.19 -3.71 11.31
C GLY A 26 -3.34 -4.64 10.96
N SER A 27 -3.75 -4.77 9.69
CA SER A 27 -4.76 -5.75 9.29
C SER A 27 -4.17 -7.15 9.12
N ASP A 28 -5.06 -8.13 9.09
CA ASP A 28 -4.73 -9.49 8.66
C ASP A 28 -4.95 -9.61 7.14
N VAL A 29 -4.08 -10.37 6.47
CA VAL A 29 -4.21 -10.64 5.03
C VAL A 29 -4.05 -12.12 4.76
N GLU A 30 -4.77 -12.62 3.75
CA GLU A 30 -4.63 -13.97 3.24
C GLU A 30 -4.15 -13.94 1.79
N LEU A 31 -3.07 -14.65 1.51
CA LEU A 31 -2.56 -14.91 0.17
C LEU A 31 -2.92 -16.35 -0.20
N GLN A 32 -3.32 -16.59 -1.44
CA GLN A 32 -3.86 -17.88 -1.84
C GLN A 32 -3.30 -18.31 -3.21
N CYS A 33 -2.92 -19.59 -3.30
CA CYS A 33 -2.61 -20.25 -4.56
C CYS A 33 -3.36 -21.58 -4.69
N TYR A 34 -3.79 -21.86 -5.92
CA TYR A 34 -4.31 -23.14 -6.37
C TYR A 34 -3.18 -23.96 -6.97
N ILE A 35 -3.10 -25.24 -6.59
CA ILE A 35 -2.04 -26.14 -7.02
C ILE A 35 -2.64 -27.41 -7.62
N GLU A 36 -2.13 -27.81 -8.78
CA GLU A 36 -2.39 -29.12 -9.41
C GLU A 36 -1.07 -29.86 -9.60
N ALA A 37 -0.89 -31.04 -9.01
CA ALA A 37 0.33 -31.81 -9.15
C ALA A 37 0.09 -33.31 -8.90
N SER A 38 0.68 -34.16 -9.75
CA SER A 38 0.65 -35.61 -9.60
C SER A 38 1.94 -36.21 -10.19
N PRO A 39 2.74 -36.99 -9.44
CA PRO A 39 2.55 -37.41 -8.05
C PRO A 39 2.48 -36.23 -7.06
N LYS A 40 1.99 -36.50 -5.84
CA LYS A 40 1.83 -35.50 -4.78
C LYS A 40 3.08 -34.62 -4.64
N ALA A 41 2.89 -33.30 -4.73
CA ALA A 41 3.95 -32.33 -4.58
C ALA A 41 4.15 -31.88 -3.13
N MET A 42 5.34 -31.34 -2.86
CA MET A 42 5.65 -30.55 -1.68
C MET A 42 5.38 -29.07 -2.00
N ASN A 43 4.50 -28.44 -1.24
CA ASN A 43 4.12 -27.05 -1.45
C ASN A 43 4.73 -26.17 -0.35
N SER A 44 5.14 -24.96 -0.71
CA SER A 44 5.74 -24.02 0.23
C SER A 44 5.42 -22.57 -0.14
N TRP A 45 5.43 -21.72 0.88
CA TRP A 45 5.47 -20.28 0.73
C TRP A 45 6.83 -19.76 1.20
N TYR A 46 7.41 -18.81 0.48
CA TYR A 46 8.58 -18.06 0.92
C TYR A 46 8.53 -16.63 0.39
N ARG A 47 9.44 -15.78 0.87
CA ARG A 47 9.61 -14.42 0.32
C ARG A 47 10.76 -14.39 -0.67
N GLU A 48 10.58 -13.58 -1.71
CA GLU A 48 11.61 -13.38 -2.74
C GLU A 48 12.88 -12.71 -2.19
N ASP A 49 12.74 -11.85 -1.17
CA ASP A 49 13.86 -11.11 -0.56
C ASP A 49 14.82 -11.98 0.28
N GLY A 50 14.73 -13.31 0.15
CA GLY A 50 15.58 -14.26 0.86
C GLY A 50 15.31 -14.35 2.36
N LYS A 51 14.39 -13.53 2.89
CA LYS A 51 13.85 -13.69 4.25
C LYS A 51 12.89 -14.86 4.20
N SER A 52 13.44 -16.06 4.25
CA SER A 52 12.65 -17.29 4.25
C SER A 52 11.50 -17.15 5.27
N LEU A 53 10.26 -17.35 4.82
CA LEU A 53 9.12 -17.56 5.73
C LEU A 53 9.32 -18.85 6.52
N VAL A 54 10.19 -19.72 5.99
CA VAL A 54 10.68 -20.95 6.60
C VAL A 54 11.90 -20.60 7.44
N SER A 55 11.69 -20.15 8.67
CA SER A 55 12.39 -20.85 9.75
C SER A 55 11.64 -22.17 9.91
N ASP A 56 12.36 -23.27 10.00
CA ASP A 56 11.93 -24.67 9.94
C ASP A 56 10.83 -25.13 10.93
N LYS A 57 10.10 -24.19 11.54
CA LYS A 57 8.85 -24.40 12.27
C LYS A 57 7.90 -23.22 12.09
N ILE A 58 7.02 -23.31 11.09
CA ILE A 58 5.81 -22.46 11.03
C ILE A 58 4.93 -22.65 12.28
N MET A 59 5.12 -23.74 13.03
CA MET A 59 4.52 -23.94 14.34
C MET A 59 4.92 -22.90 15.42
N GLU A 60 5.98 -22.11 15.22
CA GLU A 60 6.52 -21.21 16.25
C GLU A 60 6.32 -19.71 15.94
N ASN A 61 5.81 -19.34 14.76
CA ASN A 61 5.51 -17.94 14.45
C ASN A 61 4.00 -17.66 14.54
N PRO A 62 3.49 -17.06 15.65
CA PRO A 62 2.05 -16.82 15.83
C PRO A 62 1.47 -15.82 14.82
N LYS A 63 2.31 -15.10 14.08
CA LYS A 63 1.91 -14.14 13.05
C LYS A 63 1.55 -14.79 11.72
N LEU A 64 2.14 -15.94 11.41
CA LEU A 64 1.98 -16.62 10.13
C LEU A 64 1.20 -17.91 10.33
N ARG A 65 0.26 -18.20 9.43
CA ARG A 65 -0.48 -19.46 9.42
C ARG A 65 -0.58 -19.95 7.98
N ILE A 66 -0.11 -21.17 7.73
CA ILE A 66 -0.27 -21.83 6.43
C ILE A 66 -1.31 -22.94 6.58
N GLU A 67 -2.26 -22.97 5.65
CA GLU A 67 -3.29 -24.01 5.59
C GLU A 67 -3.36 -24.59 4.18
N GLU A 68 -3.45 -25.91 4.09
CA GLU A 68 -3.74 -26.62 2.84
C GLU A 68 -5.16 -27.17 2.88
N THR A 69 -5.96 -26.85 1.86
CA THR A 69 -7.28 -27.44 1.67
C THR A 69 -7.24 -28.40 0.48
N ILE A 70 -7.45 -29.69 0.75
CA ILE A 70 -7.47 -30.73 -0.28
C ILE A 70 -8.79 -30.63 -1.05
N LEU A 71 -8.72 -30.53 -2.38
CA LEU A 71 -9.90 -30.52 -3.24
C LEU A 71 -10.13 -31.89 -3.87
N ASN A 72 -9.06 -32.56 -4.29
CA ASN A 72 -9.04 -33.95 -4.73
C ASN A 72 -7.60 -34.52 -4.64
N ASP A 73 -7.36 -35.69 -5.23
CA ASP A 73 -6.07 -36.39 -5.12
C ASP A 73 -4.87 -35.65 -5.71
N TYR A 74 -5.09 -34.74 -6.68
CA TYR A 74 -4.03 -34.02 -7.37
C TYR A 74 -4.16 -32.49 -7.28
N SER A 75 -5.21 -31.95 -6.64
CA SER A 75 -5.42 -30.51 -6.54
C SER A 75 -5.79 -30.04 -5.13
N ARG A 76 -5.33 -28.83 -4.78
CA ARG A 76 -5.49 -28.23 -3.45
C ARG A 76 -5.37 -26.71 -3.49
N TRP A 77 -5.94 -26.06 -2.49
CA TRP A 77 -5.63 -24.67 -2.13
C TRP A 77 -4.51 -24.65 -1.08
N MET A 78 -3.64 -23.65 -1.18
CA MET A 78 -2.63 -23.34 -0.18
C MET A 78 -2.75 -21.86 0.20
N ASN A 79 -3.14 -21.62 1.44
CA ASN A 79 -3.39 -20.29 1.98
C ASN A 79 -2.28 -19.90 2.95
N LEU A 80 -1.80 -18.68 2.84
CA LEU A 80 -0.89 -18.04 3.80
C LEU A 80 -1.61 -16.85 4.44
N THR A 81 -1.93 -16.96 5.72
CA THR A 81 -2.42 -15.84 6.52
C THR A 81 -1.25 -15.14 7.22
N ILE A 82 -1.20 -13.82 7.09
CA ILE A 82 -0.26 -12.93 7.79
C ILE A 82 -1.08 -12.01 8.68
N LYS A 83 -0.90 -12.13 10.00
CA LYS A 83 -1.63 -11.34 10.99
C LYS A 83 -0.92 -10.02 11.30
N SER A 84 -1.70 -8.99 11.61
CA SER A 84 -1.21 -7.69 12.10
C SER A 84 -0.04 -7.13 11.27
N LEU A 85 -0.32 -6.78 10.01
CA LEU A 85 0.70 -6.33 9.07
C LEU A 85 1.57 -5.19 9.59
N SER A 86 2.88 -5.36 9.53
CA SER A 86 3.91 -4.37 9.80
C SER A 86 4.59 -3.95 8.49
N LEU A 87 5.35 -2.85 8.54
CA LEU A 87 6.07 -2.34 7.37
C LEU A 87 7.03 -3.37 6.73
N ASN A 88 7.54 -4.30 7.52
CA ASN A 88 8.47 -5.32 7.06
C ASN A 88 7.78 -6.50 6.37
N ASP A 89 6.47 -6.67 6.52
CA ASP A 89 5.74 -7.77 5.88
C ASP A 89 5.44 -7.49 4.41
N TYR A 90 5.36 -6.23 4.00
CA TYR A 90 5.16 -5.91 2.58
C TYR A 90 6.33 -6.41 1.73
N GLY A 91 6.00 -6.86 0.51
CA GLY A 91 6.96 -7.45 -0.41
C GLY A 91 6.35 -8.54 -1.29
N THR A 92 7.23 -9.26 -1.99
CA THR A 92 6.85 -10.36 -2.87
C THR A 92 6.88 -11.70 -2.13
N TYR A 93 5.76 -12.41 -2.20
CA TYR A 93 5.56 -13.75 -1.67
C TYR A 93 5.48 -14.74 -2.83
N VAL A 94 6.14 -15.87 -2.71
CA VAL A 94 6.18 -16.90 -3.74
C VAL A 94 5.57 -18.18 -3.18
N CYS A 95 4.56 -18.68 -3.89
CA CYS A 95 4.01 -20.02 -3.71
C CYS A 95 4.73 -20.96 -4.67
N ALA A 96 5.38 -21.98 -4.15
CA ALA A 96 6.10 -22.97 -4.92
C ALA A 96 5.55 -24.37 -4.68
N SER A 97 5.61 -25.18 -5.72
CA SER A 97 5.23 -26.59 -5.66
C SER A 97 6.25 -27.43 -6.42
N VAL A 98 6.72 -28.50 -5.77
CA VAL A 98 7.78 -29.38 -6.30
C VAL A 98 7.33 -30.84 -6.22
N ASN A 99 7.39 -31.56 -7.34
CA ASN A 99 7.27 -33.02 -7.36
C ASN A 99 8.42 -33.65 -8.17
N ALA A 100 8.38 -34.97 -8.34
CA ALA A 100 9.41 -35.71 -9.07
C ALA A 100 9.54 -35.33 -10.56
N LEU A 101 8.52 -34.67 -11.14
CA LEU A 101 8.50 -34.27 -12.55
C LEU A 101 8.99 -32.84 -12.76
N GLY A 102 8.95 -32.00 -11.73
CA GLY A 102 9.42 -30.62 -11.84
C GLY A 102 9.01 -29.72 -10.69
N LYS A 103 9.26 -28.43 -10.90
CA LYS A 103 9.01 -27.34 -9.97
C LYS A 103 8.30 -26.21 -10.70
N MET A 104 7.29 -25.64 -10.07
CA MET A 104 6.65 -24.41 -10.53
C MET A 104 6.43 -23.44 -9.37
N GLU A 105 6.45 -22.15 -9.72
CA GLU A 105 6.36 -21.04 -8.77
C GLU A 105 5.39 -19.99 -9.31
N SER A 106 4.71 -19.30 -8.40
CA SER A 106 3.88 -18.15 -8.74
C SER A 106 3.95 -17.12 -7.62
N GLN A 107 3.85 -15.84 -7.99
CA GLN A 107 4.21 -14.72 -7.13
C GLN A 107 2.99 -13.86 -6.80
N VAL A 108 2.97 -13.34 -5.58
CA VAL A 108 2.00 -12.36 -5.08
C VAL A 108 2.74 -11.17 -4.50
N SER A 109 2.46 -9.97 -4.98
CA SER A 109 3.01 -8.73 -4.45
C SER A 109 2.04 -8.12 -3.44
N LEU A 110 2.46 -8.06 -2.17
CA LEU A 110 1.71 -7.46 -1.07
C LEU A 110 2.15 -6.01 -0.86
N HIS A 111 1.25 -5.06 -1.08
CA HIS A 111 1.51 -3.63 -0.95
C HIS A 111 0.66 -2.98 0.13
N ARG A 112 1.21 -1.90 0.69
CA ARG A 112 0.50 -1.09 1.67
C ARG A 112 -0.63 -0.33 1.01
N LEU A 113 -1.86 -0.63 1.42
CA LEU A 113 -3.02 0.15 1.06
C LEU A 113 -3.17 1.31 2.03
N GLN A 114 -3.07 2.53 1.52
CA GLN A 114 -3.37 3.73 2.29
C GLN A 114 -4.84 4.07 2.10
N LEU A 115 -5.67 3.70 3.08
CA LEU A 115 -7.07 4.11 3.10
C LEU A 115 -7.11 5.61 3.45
N SER A 116 -7.26 6.46 2.45
CA SER A 116 -7.56 7.87 2.68
C SER A 116 -9.03 7.99 3.07
N MET A 117 -9.30 8.31 4.34
CA MET A 117 -10.64 8.68 4.80
C MET A 117 -11.16 10.00 4.20
N ASN A 118 -10.39 10.65 3.31
CA ASN A 118 -10.76 11.91 2.65
C ASN A 118 -11.62 11.71 1.37
N GLY A 119 -12.05 10.49 1.07
CA GLY A 119 -12.79 10.15 -0.16
C GLY A 119 -14.25 9.74 0.03
N PHE A 120 -14.74 9.66 1.27
CA PHE A 120 -16.18 9.72 1.52
C PHE A 120 -16.53 11.19 1.64
N GLY A 121 -17.34 11.69 0.71
CA GLY A 121 -17.80 13.07 0.73
C GLY A 121 -18.22 13.43 2.14
N ALA A 122 -17.53 14.40 2.74
CA ALA A 122 -18.15 15.20 3.76
C ALA A 122 -19.43 15.71 3.11
N GLU A 123 -20.56 15.17 3.52
CA GLU A 123 -21.83 15.85 3.34
C GLU A 123 -21.61 17.19 4.03
N GLU A 124 -21.38 18.24 3.23
CA GLU A 124 -21.60 19.60 3.71
C GLU A 124 -23.01 19.56 4.34
N PRO A 125 -23.17 20.00 5.60
CA PRO A 125 -24.51 20.11 6.14
C PRO A 125 -25.32 20.93 5.15
N MET A 126 -26.40 20.36 4.61
CA MET A 126 -27.29 21.05 3.69
C MET A 126 -27.74 22.35 4.37
N VAL A 127 -27.02 23.44 4.11
CA VAL A 127 -27.43 24.78 4.50
C VAL A 127 -28.68 25.04 3.68
N SER A 128 -29.80 25.04 4.40
CA SER A 128 -31.15 25.42 3.97
C SER A 128 -31.16 26.25 2.68
N GLY A 129 -31.94 25.77 1.69
CA GLY A 129 -32.00 26.24 0.30
C GLY A 129 -32.32 27.72 0.06
N ALA A 130 -32.31 28.56 1.09
CA ALA A 130 -32.40 30.01 0.98
C ALA A 130 -31.07 30.69 0.60
N ALA A 131 -29.91 30.02 0.75
CA ALA A 131 -28.60 30.65 0.48
C ALA A 131 -28.25 30.78 -1.02
N TRP A 132 -28.63 29.80 -1.86
CA TRP A 132 -28.34 29.82 -3.30
C TRP A 132 -29.10 30.90 -4.08
N GLN A 133 -30.27 31.32 -3.59
CA GLN A 133 -31.07 32.35 -4.27
C GLN A 133 -30.46 33.75 -4.16
N ARG A 134 -29.61 34.01 -3.16
CA ARG A 134 -28.87 35.28 -3.05
C ARG A 134 -27.62 35.36 -3.91
N ALA A 135 -26.97 34.24 -4.20
CA ALA A 135 -25.73 34.21 -5.00
C ALA A 135 -25.96 34.39 -6.51
N ARG A 136 -27.17 34.09 -7.01
CA ARG A 136 -27.49 34.16 -8.45
C ARG A 136 -27.79 35.57 -8.98
N ASN A 137 -27.98 36.55 -8.10
CA ASN A 137 -28.29 37.94 -8.47
C ASN A 137 -27.13 38.92 -8.17
N LEU A 138 -25.91 38.42 -7.90
CA LEU A 138 -24.75 39.30 -7.83
C LEU A 138 -24.33 39.74 -9.24
N PRO A 139 -24.21 41.04 -9.52
CA PRO A 139 -23.78 41.52 -10.82
C PRO A 139 -22.32 41.11 -11.09
N SER A 140 -22.06 40.76 -12.35
CA SER A 140 -20.74 40.37 -12.85
C SER A 140 -19.68 41.44 -12.55
N ALA A 141 -18.47 41.02 -12.20
CA ALA A 141 -17.34 41.87 -11.81
C ALA A 141 -16.75 42.73 -12.96
N ARG A 142 -17.55 43.04 -13.98
CA ARG A 142 -17.14 43.82 -15.17
C ARG A 142 -17.46 45.31 -15.10
N ASP A 143 -18.24 45.75 -14.10
CA ASP A 143 -18.66 47.16 -13.94
C ASP A 143 -18.12 47.83 -12.66
N ARG A 144 -16.95 47.41 -12.16
CA ARG A 144 -16.29 48.15 -11.06
C ARG A 144 -15.45 49.30 -11.66
N PRO A 145 -15.61 50.56 -11.20
CA PRO A 145 -14.70 51.63 -11.57
C PRO A 145 -13.29 51.29 -11.06
N ALA A 146 -12.28 51.53 -11.90
CA ALA A 146 -10.88 51.32 -11.57
C ALA A 146 -10.49 52.18 -10.35
N ALA A 147 -10.14 51.54 -9.24
CA ALA A 147 -9.53 52.20 -8.10
C ALA A 147 -8.13 52.69 -8.50
N SER A 148 -7.83 53.95 -8.21
CA SER A 148 -6.60 54.62 -8.60
C SER A 148 -5.36 54.01 -7.93
N HIS A 149 -4.30 53.89 -8.72
CA HIS A 149 -2.96 53.38 -8.37
C HIS A 149 -2.18 54.29 -7.37
N ALA A 150 -2.84 54.90 -6.39
CA ALA A 150 -2.20 55.87 -5.49
C ALA A 150 -1.83 55.33 -4.11
N HIS A 151 -2.21 54.09 -3.75
CA HIS A 151 -2.05 53.58 -2.37
C HIS A 151 -1.03 52.44 -2.20
N GLN A 152 -0.37 52.00 -3.28
CA GLN A 152 0.53 50.83 -3.23
C GLN A 152 2.02 51.17 -3.07
N TYR A 153 2.37 52.45 -2.91
CA TYR A 153 3.77 52.88 -2.83
C TYR A 153 4.35 53.00 -1.41
N PHE A 154 3.61 52.75 -0.34
CA PHE A 154 4.05 53.19 1.00
C PHE A 154 4.49 52.14 2.02
N LEU A 155 4.46 50.82 1.76
CA LEU A 155 4.72 49.84 2.84
C LEU A 155 5.70 48.70 2.56
N THR A 156 6.52 48.74 1.51
CA THR A 156 7.57 47.71 1.35
C THR A 156 8.83 48.21 0.64
N LYS A 157 9.68 49.02 1.30
CA LYS A 157 11.13 49.11 0.99
C LYS A 157 11.91 49.46 2.26
N HIS A 158 12.70 48.49 2.74
CA HIS A 158 14.17 48.49 2.70
C HIS A 158 14.86 49.35 3.77
N LEU A 159 15.46 48.69 4.75
CA LEU A 159 16.61 49.22 5.46
C LEU A 159 17.81 49.19 4.49
N PRO A 160 18.54 50.30 4.28
CA PRO A 160 19.66 50.34 3.35
C PRO A 160 20.82 49.44 3.80
N PRO A 161 21.54 48.78 2.86
CA PRO A 161 22.59 47.80 3.16
C PRO A 161 23.78 48.35 3.97
N GLN A 162 23.90 49.67 4.06
CA GLN A 162 24.91 50.37 4.87
C GLN A 162 24.69 50.15 6.39
N LEU A 163 23.44 49.96 6.83
CA LEU A 163 23.08 49.82 8.25
C LEU A 163 23.20 48.38 8.76
N TYR A 164 23.17 47.39 7.86
CA TYR A 164 23.30 45.98 8.23
C TYR A 164 24.73 45.62 8.66
N ALA A 165 25.73 46.26 8.03
CA ALA A 165 27.14 46.07 8.37
C ALA A 165 27.48 46.56 9.79
N LEU A 166 26.91 47.69 10.23
CA LEU A 166 27.14 48.27 11.55
C LEU A 166 26.54 47.41 12.69
N LEU A 167 25.36 46.82 12.45
CA LEU A 167 24.70 45.91 13.39
C LEU A 167 25.49 44.62 13.61
N LEU A 168 26.05 44.04 12.54
CA LEU A 168 26.88 42.83 12.66
C LEU A 168 28.23 43.09 13.34
N THR A 169 28.83 44.27 13.15
CA THR A 169 30.07 44.64 13.85
C THR A 169 29.83 44.90 15.34
N ALA A 170 28.70 45.51 15.72
CA ALA A 170 28.34 45.73 17.11
C ALA A 170 28.08 44.41 17.86
N LEU A 171 27.41 43.45 17.23
CA LEU A 171 27.15 42.12 17.79
C LEU A 171 28.43 41.28 17.97
N ARG A 172 29.44 41.47 17.11
CA ARG A 172 30.75 40.82 17.30
C ARG A 172 31.54 41.43 18.45
N TYR A 173 31.44 42.75 18.66
CA TYR A 173 32.18 43.45 19.73
C TYR A 173 31.69 43.05 21.13
N VAL A 174 30.36 42.90 21.31
CA VAL A 174 29.75 42.52 22.60
C VAL A 174 30.07 41.08 23.02
N ASN A 175 30.45 40.20 22.09
CA ASN A 175 30.79 38.79 22.37
C ASN A 175 32.30 38.52 22.55
N THR A 176 33.12 39.56 22.69
CA THR A 176 34.58 39.45 22.93
C THR A 176 35.06 40.06 24.25
N PHE A 177 34.14 40.29 25.20
CA PHE A 177 34.45 40.49 26.62
C PHE A 177 33.63 39.53 27.47
#